data_AF-A0A975RJH9-F1
#
_entry.id   AF-A0A975RJH9-F1
#
_cell.length_a   1.000
_cell.length_b   1.000
_cell.length_c   1.000
_cell.angle_alpha   90.00
_cell.angle_beta   90.00
_cell.angle_gamma   90.00
#
_symmetry.space_group_name_H-M   'P 1'
#
loop_
_entity.id
_entity.type
_entity.pdbx_description
1 polymer ?
#
loop_
_entity_poly.entity_id
_entity_poly.type
_entity_poly.pdbx_seq_one_letter_code
_entity_poly.pdbx_strand_id
1 'polypeptide(L)'
;MRVRFPWSTFEPGSPSCPQPTTSNQVGQHLLLSAPDPLLAADVDLYLSENGQPYWPNEEQARIDNATMGPLVNDANQILTAIATHRSLWRDAATAELAELSRAHSGPRGRIVAVNRDDSGFLWMREVVAPNSMLRLYGADEVREATQITPRPTPADHCRDTEPDEI
;
A
#
# COMPACT_ATOMS: atom_id res chain seq x y z
N MET A 1 -1.06 6.18 -6.30
CA MET A 1 -1.02 4.70 -6.41
C MET A 1 -2.32 4.12 -5.89
N ARG A 2 -2.65 2.87 -6.21
CA ARG A 2 -3.86 2.21 -5.70
C ARG A 2 -3.56 0.81 -5.17
N VAL A 3 -4.18 0.47 -4.04
CA VAL A 3 -4.27 -0.89 -3.52
C VAL A 3 -5.68 -1.41 -3.72
N ARG A 4 -5.85 -2.59 -4.32
CA ARG A 4 -7.15 -3.20 -4.63
C ARG A 4 -7.36 -4.50 -3.87
N PHE A 5 -8.51 -4.58 -3.20
CA PHE A 5 -8.99 -5.74 -2.44
C PHE A 5 -10.29 -6.25 -3.09
N PRO A 6 -10.21 -7.27 -3.96
CA PRO A 6 -11.40 -7.81 -4.64
C PRO A 6 -12.35 -8.51 -3.65
N TRP A 7 -13.64 -8.60 -3.94
CA TRP A 7 -14.62 -9.32 -3.10
C TRP A 7 -14.13 -10.68 -2.56
N SER A 8 -13.41 -11.47 -3.38
CA SER A 8 -12.85 -12.76 -2.98
C SER A 8 -11.88 -12.73 -1.78
N THR A 9 -11.30 -11.56 -1.45
CA THR A 9 -10.48 -11.38 -0.23
C THR A 9 -11.34 -11.16 1.03
N PHE A 10 -12.66 -11.08 0.90
CA PHE A 10 -13.59 -10.93 2.01
C PHE A 10 -14.49 -12.15 2.19
N GLU A 11 -14.45 -13.11 1.26
CA GLU A 11 -15.27 -14.31 1.31
C GLU A 11 -14.92 -15.20 2.52
N PRO A 12 -15.92 -15.86 3.14
CA PRO A 12 -15.68 -16.87 4.16
C PRO A 12 -14.70 -17.95 3.67
N GLY A 13 -13.72 -18.29 4.49
CA GLY A 13 -12.68 -19.25 4.13
C GLY A 13 -11.51 -18.66 3.32
N SER A 14 -11.56 -17.36 2.98
CA SER A 14 -10.37 -16.66 2.50
C SER A 14 -9.27 -16.72 3.58
N PRO A 15 -8.02 -17.10 3.23
CA PRO A 15 -6.94 -17.20 4.21
C PRO A 15 -6.74 -15.83 4.89
N SER A 16 -6.28 -15.77 6.14
CA SER A 16 -5.95 -14.46 6.74
C SER A 16 -4.65 -13.91 6.16
N CYS A 17 -4.52 -12.58 6.09
CA CYS A 17 -3.21 -11.96 5.91
C CYS A 17 -2.27 -12.34 7.08
N PRO A 18 -0.95 -12.30 6.88
CA PRO A 18 -0.01 -12.30 7.99
C PRO A 18 -0.43 -11.24 9.01
N GLN A 19 -0.48 -11.60 10.29
CA GLN A 19 -0.74 -10.60 11.31
C GLN A 19 0.36 -9.54 11.23
N PRO A 20 0.00 -8.24 11.21
CA PRO A 20 1.01 -7.19 11.24
C PRO A 20 1.87 -7.40 12.49
N THR A 21 3.19 -7.43 12.32
CA THR A 21 4.11 -7.35 13.46
C THR A 21 3.88 -5.99 14.12
N THR A 22 3.72 -5.99 15.45
CA THR A 22 3.55 -4.75 16.21
C THR A 22 4.73 -3.83 15.94
N SER A 23 4.47 -2.76 15.19
CA SER A 23 5.40 -1.64 15.08
C SER A 23 5.23 -0.76 16.32
N ASN A 24 6.33 -0.31 16.91
CA ASN A 24 6.30 0.70 17.99
C ASN A 24 5.95 2.10 17.45
N GLN A 25 5.67 2.24 16.15
CA GLN A 25 5.29 3.50 15.53
C GLN A 25 3.78 3.72 15.63
N VAL A 26 3.40 4.99 15.85
CA VAL A 26 1.99 5.42 15.78
C VAL A 26 1.53 5.26 14.32
N GLY A 27 0.65 4.29 14.09
CA GLY A 27 0.01 4.05 12.81
C GLY A 27 -1.35 4.73 12.71
N GLN A 28 -1.73 5.15 11.51
CA GLN A 28 -3.14 5.35 11.18
C GLN A 28 -3.69 4.07 10.58
N HIS A 29 -4.95 3.76 10.88
CA HIS A 29 -5.64 2.59 10.38
C HIS A 29 -6.90 3.01 9.64
N LEU A 30 -7.13 2.40 8.48
CA LEU A 30 -8.36 2.54 7.72
C LEU A 30 -9.08 1.19 7.75
N LEU A 31 -10.32 1.20 8.23
CA LEU A 31 -11.17 0.01 8.19
C LEU A 31 -11.82 -0.06 6.81
N LEU A 32 -11.55 -1.15 6.09
CA LEU A 32 -12.19 -1.41 4.80
C LEU A 32 -13.41 -2.30 5.00
N SER A 33 -14.59 -1.74 4.74
CA SER A 33 -15.81 -2.53 4.63
C SER A 33 -15.71 -3.46 3.43
N ALA A 34 -16.17 -4.71 3.60
CA ALA A 34 -16.28 -5.66 2.50
C ALA A 34 -17.14 -5.04 1.38
N PRO A 35 -16.67 -5.08 0.12
CA PRO A 35 -17.43 -4.58 -1.02
C PRO A 35 -18.61 -5.52 -1.34
N ASP A 36 -19.58 -5.09 -2.15
CA ASP A 36 -20.59 -6.01 -2.70
C ASP A 36 -19.96 -7.03 -3.68
N PRO A 37 -20.63 -8.16 -3.96
CA PRO A 37 -20.24 -9.05 -5.04
C PRO A 37 -20.06 -8.28 -6.36
N LEU A 38 -19.00 -8.62 -7.12
CA LEU A 38 -18.57 -7.92 -8.35
C LEU A 38 -17.90 -6.56 -8.16
N LEU A 39 -17.75 -6.10 -6.92
CA LEU A 39 -16.97 -4.92 -6.57
C LEU A 39 -15.63 -5.30 -5.89
N ALA A 40 -14.75 -4.32 -5.81
CA ALA A 40 -13.53 -4.33 -5.03
C ALA A 40 -13.51 -3.11 -4.11
N ALA A 41 -12.91 -3.27 -2.94
CA ALA A 41 -12.48 -2.13 -2.13
C ALA A 41 -11.12 -1.65 -2.64
N ASP A 42 -11.07 -0.41 -3.12
CA ASP A 42 -9.86 0.25 -3.58
C ASP A 42 -9.43 1.30 -2.58
N VAL A 43 -8.14 1.35 -2.28
CA VAL A 43 -7.50 2.42 -1.51
C VAL A 43 -6.59 3.19 -2.44
N ASP A 44 -7.00 4.42 -2.77
CA ASP A 44 -6.16 5.34 -3.50
C ASP A 44 -5.29 6.15 -2.54
N LEU A 45 -3.99 6.20 -2.81
CA LEU A 45 -3.04 7.00 -2.05
C LEU A 45 -2.52 8.16 -2.91
N TYR A 46 -2.57 9.34 -2.31
CA TYR A 46 -2.13 10.61 -2.88
C TYR A 46 -1.01 11.19 -2.04
N LEU A 47 0.05 11.63 -2.72
CA LEU A 47 1.16 12.34 -2.09
C LEU A 47 1.13 13.78 -2.59
N SER A 48 1.04 14.73 -1.67
CA SER A 48 1.04 16.15 -1.96
C SER A 48 2.34 16.79 -1.48
N GLU A 49 2.97 17.59 -2.33
CA GLU A 49 4.24 18.28 -2.04
C GLU A 49 4.07 19.76 -1.72
N ASN A 50 2.86 20.32 -1.90
CA ASN A 50 2.58 21.74 -1.71
C ASN A 50 2.23 22.10 -0.25
N GLY A 51 2.44 21.18 0.69
CA GLY A 51 2.11 21.37 2.11
C GLY A 51 0.60 21.39 2.41
N GLN A 52 -0.26 21.00 1.46
CA GLN A 52 -1.71 20.86 1.67
C GLN A 52 -2.14 19.41 1.43
N PRO A 53 -2.99 18.84 2.31
CA PRO A 53 -3.54 17.51 2.08
C PRO A 53 -4.47 17.53 0.86
N TYR A 54 -4.60 16.37 0.20
CA TYR A 54 -5.46 16.24 -0.97
C TYR A 54 -6.33 14.99 -0.87
N TRP A 55 -7.65 15.15 -0.85
CA TRP A 55 -8.59 14.07 -1.11
C TRP A 55 -9.47 14.44 -2.31
N PRO A 56 -9.58 13.60 -3.34
CA PRO A 56 -10.57 13.82 -4.37
C PRO A 56 -11.97 13.69 -3.76
N ASN A 57 -12.87 14.62 -4.06
CA ASN A 57 -14.24 14.64 -3.54
C ASN A 57 -14.31 14.49 -2.00
N GLU A 58 -13.44 15.22 -1.29
CA GLU A 58 -13.26 15.12 0.17
C GLU A 58 -14.57 15.16 0.97
N GLU A 59 -15.52 16.01 0.59
CA GLU A 59 -16.80 16.14 1.28
C GLU A 59 -17.55 14.80 1.34
N GLN A 60 -17.72 14.15 0.19
CA GLN A 60 -18.39 12.84 0.12
C GLN A 60 -17.57 11.77 0.83
N ALA A 61 -16.24 11.79 0.66
CA ALA A 61 -15.35 10.83 1.28
C ALA A 61 -15.42 10.88 2.82
N ARG A 62 -15.58 12.07 3.40
CA ARG A 62 -15.75 12.25 4.85
C ARG A 62 -17.11 11.76 5.32
N ILE A 63 -18.18 12.01 4.57
CA ILE A 63 -19.53 11.49 4.86
C ILE A 63 -19.50 9.96 4.92
N ASP A 64 -18.79 9.33 3.99
CA ASP A 64 -18.66 7.88 3.90
C ASP A 64 -17.61 7.28 4.86
N ASN A 65 -16.97 8.11 5.68
CA ASN A 65 -15.84 7.73 6.55
C ASN A 65 -14.74 6.96 5.80
N ALA A 66 -14.48 7.40 4.57
CA ALA A 66 -13.59 6.75 3.62
C ALA A 66 -12.17 7.36 3.59
N THR A 67 -11.97 8.52 4.22
CA THR A 67 -10.68 9.23 4.23
C THR A 67 -9.71 8.66 5.27
N MET A 68 -8.44 8.62 4.92
CA MET A 68 -7.31 8.37 5.82
C MET A 68 -6.23 9.45 5.60
N GLY A 69 -5.47 9.75 6.65
CA GLY A 69 -4.50 10.83 6.68
C GLY A 69 -5.06 12.09 7.34
N PRO A 70 -4.32 13.21 7.28
CA PRO A 70 -3.03 13.33 6.61
C PRO A 70 -1.90 12.68 7.43
N LEU A 71 -0.93 12.08 6.74
CA LEU A 71 0.35 11.66 7.30
C LEU A 71 1.44 12.53 6.70
N VAL A 72 2.25 13.17 7.55
CA VAL A 72 3.31 14.10 7.11
C VAL A 72 4.66 13.44 7.35
N ASN A 73 5.54 13.49 6.35
CA ASN A 73 6.92 13.03 6.50
C ASN A 73 7.88 14.21 6.80
N ASP A 74 9.15 13.90 7.11
CA ASP A 74 10.18 14.91 7.41
C ASP A 74 10.50 15.85 6.23
N ALA A 75 10.09 15.49 5.02
CA ALA A 75 10.19 16.33 3.83
C ALA A 75 8.97 17.25 3.62
N ASN A 76 8.06 17.34 4.60
CA ASN A 76 6.79 18.07 4.53
C ASN A 76 5.85 17.61 3.41
N GLN A 77 6.06 16.40 2.87
CA GLN A 77 5.09 15.79 1.96
C GLN A 77 3.94 15.20 2.76
N ILE A 78 2.73 15.33 2.23
CA ILE A 78 1.50 14.91 2.88
C ILE A 78 0.91 13.72 2.13
N LEU A 79 0.86 12.57 2.79
CA LEU A 79 0.21 11.36 2.32
C LEU A 79 -1.24 11.32 2.82
N THR A 80 -2.17 11.18 1.90
CA THR A 80 -3.60 10.98 2.15
C THR A 80 -4.09 9.74 1.41
N ALA A 81 -5.16 9.14 1.89
CA ALA A 81 -5.81 8.04 1.18
C ALA A 81 -7.33 8.10 1.26
N ILE A 82 -7.98 7.45 0.29
CA ILE A 82 -9.43 7.30 0.22
C ILE A 82 -9.79 5.85 -0.13
N ALA A 83 -10.71 5.26 0.63
CA ALA A 83 -11.31 3.97 0.30
C ALA A 83 -12.56 4.16 -0.58
N THR A 84 -12.68 3.40 -1.65
CA THR A 84 -13.87 3.43 -2.52
C THR A 84 -14.22 2.04 -2.98
N HIS A 85 -15.50 1.77 -3.24
CA HIS A 85 -15.91 0.52 -3.88
C HIS A 85 -16.03 0.73 -5.39
N ARG A 86 -15.32 -0.10 -6.18
CA ARG A 86 -15.31 -0.02 -7.65
C ARG A 86 -15.57 -1.36 -8.29
N SER A 87 -16.10 -1.34 -9.51
CA SER A 87 -16.37 -2.56 -10.27
C SER A 87 -15.09 -3.31 -10.62
N LEU A 88 -15.10 -4.64 -10.45
CA LEU A 88 -14.00 -5.51 -10.85
C LEU A 88 -13.70 -5.49 -12.36
N TRP A 89 -14.66 -5.08 -13.20
CA TRP A 89 -14.59 -5.21 -14.65
C TRP A 89 -14.05 -3.98 -15.39
N ARG A 90 -13.88 -2.85 -14.72
CA ARG A 90 -13.53 -1.58 -15.40
C ARG A 90 -12.04 -1.42 -15.69
N ASP A 91 -11.15 -2.10 -14.98
CA ASP A 91 -9.71 -1.84 -15.09
C ASP A 91 -8.96 -3.01 -15.72
N ALA A 92 -8.38 -2.79 -16.89
CA ALA A 92 -7.70 -3.80 -17.70
C ALA A 92 -6.48 -4.45 -17.00
N ALA A 93 -5.84 -3.74 -16.07
CA ALA A 93 -4.74 -4.25 -15.23
C ALA A 93 -5.14 -5.44 -14.33
N THR A 94 -6.41 -5.86 -14.34
CA THR A 94 -6.96 -6.92 -13.48
C THR A 94 -7.16 -8.27 -14.16
N ALA A 95 -7.09 -8.37 -15.49
CA ALA A 95 -7.44 -9.58 -16.23
C ALA A 95 -6.46 -10.73 -15.98
N GLU A 96 -5.15 -10.46 -16.04
CA GLU A 96 -4.09 -11.48 -15.93
C GLU A 96 -4.05 -12.16 -14.55
N LEU A 97 -4.33 -11.38 -13.49
CA LEU A 97 -4.31 -11.88 -12.10
C LEU A 97 -5.62 -12.55 -11.69
N ALA A 98 -6.73 -12.33 -12.41
CA ALA A 98 -8.00 -13.01 -12.15
C ALA A 98 -7.90 -14.51 -12.48
N GLU A 99 -7.12 -14.87 -13.50
CA GLU A 99 -6.84 -16.26 -13.87
C GLU A 99 -6.09 -17.03 -12.77
N LEU A 100 -5.24 -16.35 -11.99
CA LEU A 100 -4.50 -16.97 -10.87
C LEU A 100 -5.41 -17.51 -9.76
N SER A 101 -6.58 -16.88 -9.56
CA SER A 101 -7.57 -17.30 -8.55
C SER A 101 -8.40 -18.51 -9.00
N ARG A 102 -8.55 -18.70 -10.32
CA ARG A 102 -9.47 -19.68 -10.91
C ARG A 102 -8.91 -21.10 -11.00
N ALA A 103 -7.59 -21.27 -11.02
CA ALA A 103 -7.02 -22.47 -11.62
C ALA A 103 -6.72 -23.68 -10.70
N HIS A 104 -6.91 -23.64 -9.37
CA HIS A 104 -6.38 -24.74 -8.53
C HIS A 104 -7.19 -25.10 -7.28
N SER A 105 -7.29 -26.41 -7.04
CA SER A 105 -7.66 -27.04 -5.78
C SER A 105 -6.42 -27.20 -4.87
N GLY A 106 -6.57 -26.93 -3.57
CA GLY A 106 -5.50 -27.07 -2.57
C GLY A 106 -5.37 -25.87 -1.62
N PRO A 107 -4.38 -25.88 -0.70
CA PRO A 107 -4.12 -24.77 0.22
C PRO A 107 -3.83 -23.47 -0.51
N ARG A 108 -4.49 -22.39 -0.08
CA ARG A 108 -4.39 -21.04 -0.65
C ARG A 108 -3.81 -20.08 0.38
N GLY A 109 -3.13 -19.05 -0.12
CA GLY A 109 -2.64 -17.93 0.65
C GLY A 109 -2.96 -16.61 -0.06
N ARG A 110 -2.61 -15.50 0.58
CA ARG A 110 -2.71 -14.15 0.00
C ARG A 110 -1.35 -13.70 -0.50
N ILE A 111 -1.34 -13.13 -1.69
CA ILE A 111 -0.20 -12.42 -2.27
C ILE A 111 -0.61 -11.00 -2.63
N VAL A 112 0.37 -10.10 -2.64
CA VAL A 112 0.21 -8.78 -3.25
C VAL A 112 0.89 -8.83 -4.62
N ALA A 113 0.10 -8.71 -5.68
CA ALA A 113 0.62 -8.51 -7.02
C ALA A 113 0.80 -7.01 -7.27
N VAL A 114 1.93 -6.64 -7.86
CA VAL A 114 2.29 -5.25 -8.14
C VAL A 114 2.49 -5.09 -9.64
N ASN A 115 1.88 -4.05 -10.21
CA ASN A 115 2.00 -3.73 -11.63
C ASN A 115 1.97 -2.21 -11.83
N ARG A 116 2.58 -1.71 -12.91
CA ARG A 116 2.42 -0.32 -13.35
C ARG A 116 1.75 -0.34 -14.72
N ASP A 117 0.74 0.50 -14.89
CA ASP A 117 0.13 0.67 -16.22
C ASP A 117 0.94 1.61 -17.11
N ASP A 118 0.50 1.78 -18.36
CA ASP A 118 1.16 2.60 -19.37
C ASP A 118 1.28 4.09 -18.98
N SER A 119 0.48 4.57 -18.02
CA SER A 119 0.57 5.93 -17.48
C SER A 119 1.62 6.06 -16.37
N GLY A 120 2.24 4.94 -15.96
CA GLY A 120 3.13 4.86 -14.82
C GLY A 120 2.39 4.77 -13.49
N PHE A 121 1.06 4.59 -13.48
CA PHE A 121 0.30 4.47 -12.26
C PHE A 121 0.53 3.10 -11.61
N LEU A 122 0.94 3.11 -10.34
CA LEU A 122 1.22 1.90 -9.58
C LEU A 122 -0.07 1.29 -9.03
N TRP A 123 -0.31 0.04 -9.44
CA TRP A 123 -1.35 -0.85 -8.96
C TRP A 123 -0.75 -1.90 -8.03
N MET A 124 -1.36 -2.05 -6.86
CA MET A 124 -1.16 -3.17 -5.96
C MET A 124 -2.48 -3.90 -5.81
N ARG A 125 -2.48 -5.23 -5.85
CA ARG A 125 -3.70 -6.02 -5.72
C ARG A 125 -3.46 -7.18 -4.79
N GLU A 126 -4.35 -7.34 -3.83
CA GLU A 126 -4.41 -8.57 -3.07
C GLU A 126 -5.07 -9.69 -3.90
N VAL A 127 -4.39 -10.83 -3.99
CA VAL A 127 -4.84 -12.00 -4.74
C VAL A 127 -4.81 -13.22 -3.82
N VAL A 128 -5.90 -13.97 -3.81
CA VAL A 128 -5.92 -15.31 -3.20
C VAL A 128 -5.38 -16.28 -4.25
N ALA A 129 -4.23 -16.88 -3.97
CA ALA A 129 -3.52 -17.75 -4.88
C ALA A 129 -3.13 -19.09 -4.20
N PRO A 130 -2.88 -20.16 -4.97
CA PRO A 130 -2.38 -21.42 -4.44
C PRO A 130 -1.01 -21.24 -3.79
N ASN A 131 -0.72 -21.99 -2.71
CA ASN A 131 0.56 -21.89 -2.02
C ASN A 131 1.78 -22.25 -2.89
N SER A 132 1.59 -22.98 -4.00
CA SER A 132 2.65 -23.21 -4.98
C SER A 132 3.14 -21.91 -5.64
N MET A 133 2.24 -20.94 -5.85
CA MET A 133 2.59 -19.63 -6.40
C MET A 133 3.36 -18.76 -5.39
N LEU A 134 3.07 -18.89 -4.09
CA LEU A 134 3.84 -18.19 -3.04
C LEU A 134 5.33 -18.52 -3.11
N ARG A 135 5.68 -19.76 -3.44
CA ARG A 135 7.08 -20.20 -3.53
C ARG A 135 7.79 -19.65 -4.76
N LEU A 136 7.06 -19.42 -5.84
CA LEU A 136 7.62 -18.89 -7.08
C LEU A 136 7.88 -17.37 -6.97
N TYR A 137 7.00 -16.62 -6.30
CA TYR A 137 7.17 -15.17 -6.13
C TYR A 137 7.88 -14.77 -4.82
N GLY A 138 7.99 -15.67 -3.84
CA GLY A 138 8.64 -15.39 -2.55
C GLY A 138 10.13 -15.75 -2.46
N ALA A 139 10.68 -16.45 -3.46
CA ALA A 139 12.07 -16.93 -3.41
C ALA A 139 13.11 -15.91 -3.90
N ASP A 140 12.72 -14.94 -4.73
CA ASP A 140 13.69 -14.04 -5.38
C ASP A 140 13.78 -12.62 -4.75
N GLU A 141 12.77 -12.13 -4.03
CA GLU A 141 12.75 -10.71 -3.55
C GLU A 141 13.28 -10.48 -2.13
N VAL A 142 13.46 -11.52 -1.29
CA VAL A 142 13.93 -11.32 0.10
C VAL A 142 15.41 -10.94 0.18
N ARG A 143 16.19 -11.06 -0.91
CA ARG A 143 17.63 -10.75 -0.91
C ARG A 143 17.99 -9.27 -1.14
N GLU A 144 17.12 -8.47 -1.76
CA GLU A 144 17.48 -7.07 -2.09
C GLU A 144 16.99 -6.04 -1.06
N ALA A 145 15.95 -6.32 -0.29
CA ALA A 145 15.38 -5.35 0.65
C ALA A 145 16.19 -5.14 1.96
N THR A 146 17.26 -5.91 2.20
CA THR A 146 18.06 -5.82 3.44
C THR A 146 19.31 -4.92 3.31
N GLN A 147 19.53 -4.25 2.18
CA GLN A 147 20.62 -3.28 2.01
C GLN A 147 20.11 -1.84 1.85
N ILE A 148 19.25 -1.38 2.75
CA ILE A 148 19.14 0.05 3.00
C ILE A 148 20.25 0.40 3.98
N THR A 149 21.42 0.76 3.45
CA THR A 149 22.51 1.32 4.25
C THR A 149 21.97 2.57 4.95
N PRO A 150 22.04 2.68 6.29
CA PRO A 150 21.65 3.89 6.97
C PRO A 150 22.48 5.05 6.43
N ARG A 151 21.79 6.13 6.04
CA ARG A 151 22.42 7.38 5.61
C ARG A 151 23.33 7.85 6.74
N PRO A 152 24.64 8.09 6.51
CA PRO A 152 25.50 8.60 7.56
C PRO A 152 24.95 9.95 8.04
N THR A 153 24.74 10.05 9.35
CA THR A 153 24.38 11.29 10.03
C THR A 153 25.45 12.33 9.71
N PRO A 154 25.10 13.57 9.31
CA PRO A 154 26.09 14.63 9.17
C PRO A 154 26.75 14.82 10.54
N ALA A 155 28.04 14.52 10.63
CA ALA A 155 28.81 14.84 11.81
C ALA A 155 28.76 16.36 12.00
N ASP A 156 28.40 16.78 13.20
CA ASP A 156 28.48 18.15 13.69
C ASP A 156 29.86 18.74 13.37
N HIS A 157 29.94 19.57 12.33
CA HIS A 157 30.96 20.60 12.26
C HIS A 157 30.54 21.73 13.19
N CYS A 158 30.66 21.46 14.50
CA CYS A 158 30.82 22.50 15.49
C CYS A 158 32.06 23.31 15.12
N ARG A 159 31.82 24.60 14.85
CA ARG A 159 32.84 25.62 14.69
C ARG A 159 33.47 25.88 16.05
N ASP A 160 34.73 25.51 16.21
CA ASP A 160 35.57 26.13 17.23
C ASP A 160 36.18 27.41 16.64
N THR A 161 35.47 28.51 16.84
CA THR A 161 36.08 29.85 16.87
C THR A 161 36.50 30.11 18.30
N GLU A 162 37.79 30.21 18.55
CA GLU A 162 38.32 30.88 19.74
C GLU A 162 39.45 31.86 19.35
N PRO A 163 39.67 32.89 20.18
CA PRO A 163 39.99 34.24 19.73
C PRO A 163 41.47 34.61 19.83
N ASP A 164 41.80 35.77 19.25
CA ASP A 164 43.06 36.50 19.36
C ASP A 164 43.56 36.62 20.82
N GLU A 165 44.85 36.31 21.04
CA GLU A 165 45.64 36.92 22.11
C GLU A 165 47.07 37.26 21.65
N ILE A 166 47.32 38.59 21.61
CA ILE A 166 48.55 39.40 21.79
C ILE A 166 49.69 39.28 20.75
#